data_AF-A0A9J8C3R4-F1
#
_entry.id   AF-A0A9J8C3R4-F1
#
_cell.length_a   1.000
_cell.length_b   1.000
_cell.length_c   1.000
_cell.angle_alpha   90.00
_cell.angle_beta   90.00
_cell.angle_gamma   90.00
#
_symmetry.space_group_name_H-M   'P 1'
#
loop_
_entity.id
_entity.type
_entity.pdbx_description
1 polymer ?
#
loop_
_entity_poly.entity_id
_entity_poly.type
_entity_poly.pdbx_seq_one_letter_code
_entity_poly.pdbx_strand_id
1 'polypeptide(L)'
;MSYGRTEQRAPPKDFSSLIQTCSSNIQKITQNTAQIKSMVNQLGTKQDTSDLRERLQQVQHYTNQLAKETNKHLKDLGSLSFPVSLSEQRQQKIQKDRLMNDFSAALNNFQAVQRRAAEKEKESVARARAGSRLSTEDGGHEEQLVSFDNNDDWGKTTTQTEDVAITEEDLELIKERETAIQQLESDILDVNQIFKDLAVMIHDQGEMIDSIEANVESAEVHVERGAEQLQRAAQYQVQRELQQYTHTAMAF
;
A
#
# COMPACT_ATOMS: atom_id res chain seq x y z
N MET A 1 -54.06 -8.73 -22.97
CA MET A 1 -52.67 -8.83 -23.45
C MET A 1 -51.87 -7.72 -22.78
N SER A 2 -51.16 -8.05 -21.70
CA SER A 2 -50.33 -7.12 -20.94
C SER A 2 -48.90 -7.27 -21.44
N TYR A 3 -48.36 -6.24 -22.10
CA TYR A 3 -46.97 -6.25 -22.54
C TYR A 3 -46.07 -6.00 -21.34
N GLY A 4 -45.23 -7.00 -21.05
CA GLY A 4 -44.23 -6.96 -20.00
C GLY A 4 -43.28 -5.80 -20.19
N ARG A 5 -43.24 -4.91 -19.19
CA ARG A 5 -42.20 -3.91 -19.02
C ARG A 5 -40.90 -4.68 -18.79
N THR A 6 -39.99 -4.67 -19.76
CA THR A 6 -38.60 -5.08 -19.55
C THR A 6 -38.01 -4.16 -18.49
N GLU A 7 -37.85 -4.68 -17.28
CA GLU A 7 -37.02 -4.05 -16.26
C GLU A 7 -35.62 -3.89 -16.85
N GLN A 8 -35.26 -2.66 -17.21
CA GLN A 8 -33.88 -2.28 -17.44
C GLN A 8 -33.16 -2.43 -16.09
N ARG A 9 -32.61 -3.62 -15.85
CA ARG A 9 -31.69 -3.87 -14.75
C ARG A 9 -30.51 -2.93 -14.98
N ALA A 10 -30.43 -1.87 -14.19
CA ALA A 10 -29.26 -0.99 -14.17
C ALA A 10 -28.00 -1.87 -14.00
N PRO A 11 -26.89 -1.56 -14.69
CA PRO A 11 -25.65 -2.30 -14.45
C PRO A 11 -25.31 -2.18 -12.96
N PRO A 12 -24.82 -3.24 -12.30
CA PRO A 12 -24.50 -3.20 -10.87
C PRO A 12 -23.40 -2.16 -10.67
N LYS A 13 -23.78 -0.99 -10.16
CA LYS A 13 -22.89 0.18 -9.99
C LYS A 13 -21.83 -0.02 -8.90
N ASP A 14 -21.80 -1.17 -8.23
CA ASP A 14 -21.01 -1.35 -7.02
C ASP A 14 -19.70 -2.14 -7.26
N PHE A 15 -19.73 -3.26 -7.97
CA PHE A 15 -18.51 -4.09 -8.10
C PHE A 15 -17.41 -3.42 -8.94
N SER A 16 -17.73 -3.01 -10.18
CA SER A 16 -16.73 -2.44 -11.09
C SER A 16 -16.17 -1.11 -10.59
N SER A 17 -16.97 -0.31 -9.88
CA SER A 17 -16.52 0.97 -9.32
C SER A 17 -15.57 0.72 -8.14
N LEU A 18 -15.90 -0.22 -7.25
CA LEU A 18 -15.03 -0.62 -6.13
C LEU A 18 -13.69 -1.18 -6.62
N ILE A 19 -13.69 -2.04 -7.65
CA ILE A 19 -12.45 -2.55 -8.27
C ILE A 19 -11.57 -1.39 -8.77
N GLN A 20 -12.18 -0.45 -9.51
CA GLN A 20 -11.43 0.68 -10.07
C GLN A 20 -10.88 1.59 -8.97
N THR A 21 -11.66 1.86 -7.93
CA THR A 21 -11.24 2.65 -6.77
C THR A 21 -10.11 1.95 -6.01
N CYS A 22 -10.21 0.65 -5.74
CA CYS A 22 -9.14 -0.12 -5.10
C CYS A 22 -7.85 -0.06 -5.92
N SER A 23 -7.92 -0.31 -7.23
CA SER A 23 -6.77 -0.26 -8.12
C SER A 23 -6.10 1.12 -8.11
N SER A 24 -6.89 2.19 -8.22
CA SER A 24 -6.41 3.57 -8.15
C SER A 24 -5.74 3.89 -6.82
N ASN A 25 -6.34 3.46 -5.71
CA ASN A 25 -5.76 3.67 -4.38
C ASN A 25 -4.45 2.90 -4.20
N ILE A 26 -4.37 1.64 -4.65
CA ILE A 26 -3.13 0.83 -4.60
C ILE A 26 -2.00 1.49 -5.40
N GLN A 27 -2.31 2.02 -6.59
CA GLN A 27 -1.34 2.76 -7.40
C GLN A 27 -0.85 4.02 -6.67
N LYS A 28 -1.75 4.80 -6.08
CA LYS A 28 -1.39 5.99 -5.28
C LYS A 28 -0.56 5.62 -4.06
N ILE A 29 -0.90 4.56 -3.34
CA ILE A 29 -0.10 4.05 -2.20
C ILE A 29 1.32 3.73 -2.65
N THR A 30 1.46 3.07 -3.80
CA THR A 30 2.77 2.72 -4.37
C THR A 30 3.59 3.97 -4.73
N GLN A 31 2.96 4.95 -5.39
CA GLN A 31 3.60 6.22 -5.75
C GLN A 31 4.01 7.03 -4.52
N ASN A 32 3.09 7.19 -3.56
CA ASN A 32 3.36 7.89 -2.31
C ASN A 32 4.46 7.19 -1.52
N THR A 33 4.49 5.85 -1.49
CA THR A 33 5.55 5.09 -0.81
C THR A 33 6.93 5.39 -1.40
N ALA A 34 7.04 5.49 -2.73
CA ALA A 34 8.27 5.89 -3.39
C ALA A 34 8.67 7.33 -3.05
N GLN A 35 7.70 8.24 -3.00
CA GLN A 35 7.92 9.64 -2.59
C GLN A 35 8.38 9.74 -1.13
N ILE A 36 7.70 9.06 -0.20
CA ILE A 36 8.06 8.98 1.23
C ILE A 36 9.49 8.44 1.35
N LYS A 37 9.84 7.36 0.64
CA LYS A 37 11.20 6.82 0.66
C LYS A 37 12.26 7.84 0.25
N SER A 38 11.98 8.66 -0.77
CA SER A 38 12.87 9.73 -1.20
C SER A 38 13.03 10.81 -0.12
N MET A 39 11.92 11.28 0.47
CA MET A 39 11.92 12.28 1.54
C MET A 39 12.64 11.77 2.79
N VAL A 40 12.41 10.52 3.19
CA VAL A 40 13.08 9.86 4.34
C VAL A 40 14.60 9.79 4.15
N ASN A 41 15.08 9.60 2.92
CA ASN A 41 16.52 9.58 2.63
C ASN A 41 17.17 10.98 2.69
N GLN A 42 16.37 12.05 2.62
CA GLN A 42 16.84 13.43 2.76
C GLN A 42 16.90 13.88 4.22
N LEU A 43 16.19 13.19 5.13
CA LEU A 43 16.24 13.48 6.57
C LEU A 43 17.67 13.31 7.13
N GLY A 44 18.11 14.27 7.94
CA GLY A 44 19.46 14.32 8.50
C GLY A 44 20.54 14.76 7.50
N THR A 45 20.17 15.19 6.29
CA THR A 45 21.11 15.78 5.31
C THR A 45 20.95 17.30 5.26
N LYS A 46 21.72 17.98 4.40
CA LYS A 46 21.58 19.43 4.15
C LYS A 46 20.22 19.82 3.53
N GLN A 47 19.44 18.85 3.07
CA GLN A 47 18.10 19.05 2.50
C GLN A 47 16.98 18.84 3.54
N ASP A 48 17.34 18.53 4.79
CA ASP A 48 16.37 18.36 5.87
C ASP A 48 15.81 19.73 6.31
N THR A 49 14.59 20.03 5.87
CA THR A 49 13.87 21.27 6.19
C THR A 49 12.54 20.98 6.88
N SER A 50 11.99 21.98 7.58
CA SER A 50 10.67 21.86 8.20
C SER A 50 9.58 21.53 7.16
N ASP A 51 9.59 22.22 6.01
CA ASP A 51 8.64 21.96 4.90
C ASP A 51 8.70 20.51 4.38
N LEU A 52 9.91 19.93 4.29
CA LEU A 52 10.08 18.54 3.87
C LEU A 52 9.43 17.59 4.87
N ARG A 53 9.58 17.85 6.17
CA ARG A 53 9.03 17.04 7.26
C ARG A 53 7.52 17.16 7.34
N GLU A 54 6.97 18.36 7.21
CA GLU A 54 5.52 18.57 7.15
C GLU A 54 4.93 17.81 5.95
N ARG A 55 5.53 17.95 4.77
CA ARG A 55 5.10 17.22 3.57
C ARG A 55 5.22 15.70 3.74
N LEU A 56 6.27 15.22 4.41
CA LEU A 56 6.43 13.81 4.73
C LEU A 56 5.28 13.30 5.59
N GLN A 57 4.93 14.00 6.66
CA GLN A 57 3.81 13.65 7.54
C GLN A 57 2.47 13.65 6.79
N GLN A 58 2.21 14.69 5.98
CA GLN A 58 0.98 14.79 5.18
C GLN A 58 0.83 13.60 4.22
N VAL A 59 1.90 13.26 3.48
CA VAL A 59 1.87 12.14 2.52
C VAL A 59 1.75 10.81 3.25
N GLN A 60 2.39 10.63 4.41
CA GLN A 60 2.24 9.43 5.24
C GLN A 60 0.81 9.25 5.71
N HIS A 61 0.22 10.29 6.30
CA HIS A 61 -1.16 10.25 6.80
C HIS A 61 -2.15 9.98 5.66
N TYR A 62 -2.03 10.71 4.53
CA TYR A 62 -2.88 10.47 3.36
C TYR A 62 -2.76 9.04 2.84
N THR A 63 -1.54 8.47 2.81
CA THR A 63 -1.33 7.08 2.38
C THR A 63 -1.94 6.07 3.34
N ASN A 64 -1.93 6.35 4.65
CA ASN A 64 -2.62 5.53 5.64
C ASN A 64 -4.14 5.55 5.44
N GLN A 65 -4.71 6.73 5.17
CA GLN A 65 -6.14 6.86 4.86
C GLN A 65 -6.53 6.08 3.60
N LEU A 66 -5.72 6.16 2.54
CA LEU A 66 -5.91 5.34 1.34
C LEU A 66 -5.86 3.84 1.65
N ALA A 67 -4.96 3.39 2.52
CA ALA A 67 -4.88 1.99 2.93
C ALA A 67 -6.14 1.54 3.68
N LYS A 68 -6.66 2.37 4.60
CA LYS A 68 -7.91 2.11 5.33
C LYS A 68 -9.11 2.04 4.40
N GLU A 69 -9.24 2.99 3.48
CA GLU A 69 -10.32 3.02 2.47
C GLU A 69 -10.24 1.80 1.55
N THR A 70 -9.05 1.44 1.09
CA THR A 70 -8.83 0.26 0.24
C THR A 70 -9.22 -1.02 0.97
N ASN A 71 -8.82 -1.16 2.25
CA ASN A 71 -9.22 -2.30 3.07
C ASN A 71 -10.74 -2.39 3.22
N LYS A 72 -11.42 -1.26 3.46
CA LYS A 72 -12.88 -1.20 3.52
C LYS A 72 -13.51 -1.66 2.20
N HIS A 73 -13.06 -1.12 1.07
CA HIS A 73 -13.59 -1.49 -0.24
C HIS A 73 -13.33 -2.96 -0.60
N LEU A 74 -12.20 -3.55 -0.20
CA LEU A 74 -11.93 -4.98 -0.37
C LEU A 74 -12.86 -5.86 0.46
N LYS A 75 -13.23 -5.42 1.68
CA LYS A 75 -14.25 -6.09 2.49
C LYS A 75 -15.64 -5.97 1.85
N ASP A 76 -16.00 -4.78 1.36
CA ASP A 76 -17.26 -4.53 0.67
C ASP A 76 -17.37 -5.42 -0.59
N LEU A 77 -16.28 -5.57 -1.36
CA LEU A 77 -16.20 -6.51 -2.49
C LEU A 77 -16.43 -7.97 -2.08
N GLY A 78 -16.14 -8.33 -0.82
CA GLY A 78 -16.42 -9.65 -0.27
C GLY A 78 -17.87 -9.85 0.20
N SER A 79 -18.61 -8.79 0.47
CA SER A 79 -20.00 -8.85 0.95
C SER A 79 -21.04 -8.67 -0.16
N LEU A 80 -20.62 -8.25 -1.36
CA LEU A 80 -21.50 -8.15 -2.51
C LEU A 80 -22.08 -9.52 -2.91
N SER A 81 -23.38 -9.53 -3.21
CA SER A 81 -24.09 -10.74 -3.63
C SER A 81 -23.48 -11.28 -4.93
N PHE A 82 -23.15 -12.58 -4.92
CA PHE A 82 -22.54 -13.22 -6.08
C PHE A 82 -23.52 -13.22 -7.27
N PRO A 83 -23.04 -12.93 -8.48
CA PRO A 83 -23.87 -12.99 -9.69
C PRO A 83 -24.41 -14.40 -9.92
N VAL A 84 -25.57 -14.48 -10.59
CA VAL A 84 -26.26 -15.75 -10.87
C VAL A 84 -25.46 -16.63 -11.85
N SER A 85 -24.57 -16.04 -12.65
CA SER A 85 -23.71 -16.77 -13.59
C SER A 85 -22.39 -17.20 -12.94
N LEU A 86 -22.06 -18.48 -13.06
CA LEU A 86 -20.79 -19.06 -12.63
C LEU A 86 -19.57 -18.40 -13.31
N SER A 87 -19.70 -17.96 -14.56
CA SER A 87 -18.61 -17.30 -15.29
C SER A 87 -18.29 -15.90 -14.72
N GLU A 88 -19.32 -15.13 -14.39
CA GLU A 88 -19.19 -13.80 -13.78
C GLU A 88 -18.63 -13.91 -12.35
N GLN A 89 -19.11 -14.90 -11.58
CA GLN A 89 -18.60 -15.16 -10.23
C GLN A 89 -17.09 -15.44 -10.24
N ARG A 90 -16.63 -16.26 -11.18
CA ARG A 90 -15.20 -16.55 -11.38
C ARG A 90 -14.41 -15.30 -11.76
N GLN A 91 -14.92 -14.50 -12.69
CA GLN A 91 -14.25 -13.28 -13.14
C GLN A 91 -14.12 -12.25 -12.00
N GLN A 92 -15.16 -12.11 -11.17
CA GLN A 92 -15.12 -11.23 -9.99
C GLN A 92 -14.10 -11.73 -8.96
N LYS A 93 -14.05 -13.05 -8.73
CA LYS A 93 -13.06 -13.66 -7.83
C LYS A 93 -11.63 -13.39 -8.28
N ILE A 94 -11.29 -13.69 -9.54
CA ILE A 94 -9.93 -13.44 -10.08
C ILE A 94 -9.51 -11.98 -9.91
N GLN A 95 -10.42 -11.03 -10.14
CA GLN A 95 -10.14 -9.60 -9.95
C GLN A 95 -9.88 -9.25 -8.48
N LYS A 96 -10.67 -9.81 -7.56
CA LYS A 96 -10.48 -9.62 -6.12
C LYS A 96 -9.13 -10.18 -5.67
N ASP A 97 -8.80 -11.41 -6.08
CA ASP A 97 -7.57 -12.12 -5.73
C ASP A 97 -6.34 -11.32 -6.16
N ARG A 98 -6.34 -10.80 -7.39
CA ARG A 98 -5.29 -9.91 -7.89
C ARG A 98 -5.17 -8.64 -7.04
N LEU A 99 -6.28 -7.96 -6.76
CA LEU A 99 -6.25 -6.74 -5.94
C LEU A 99 -5.73 -6.98 -4.52
N MET A 100 -6.06 -8.10 -3.88
CA MET A 100 -5.53 -8.39 -2.54
C MET A 100 -4.02 -8.66 -2.57
N ASN A 101 -3.53 -9.36 -3.59
CA ASN A 101 -2.09 -9.58 -3.78
C ASN A 101 -1.36 -8.26 -4.03
N ASP A 102 -1.87 -7.43 -4.94
CA ASP A 102 -1.29 -6.13 -5.26
C ASP A 102 -1.33 -5.19 -4.05
N PHE A 103 -2.44 -5.16 -3.31
CA PHE A 103 -2.58 -4.37 -2.11
C PHE A 103 -1.64 -4.84 -1.00
N SER A 104 -1.51 -6.15 -0.79
CA SER A 104 -0.56 -6.72 0.17
C SER A 104 0.88 -6.33 -0.17
N ALA A 105 1.26 -6.41 -1.45
CA ALA A 105 2.59 -5.98 -1.90
C ALA A 105 2.82 -4.48 -1.67
N ALA A 106 1.85 -3.63 -2.02
CA ALA A 106 1.93 -2.19 -1.79
C ALA A 106 2.03 -1.85 -0.29
N LEU A 107 1.23 -2.52 0.55
CA LEU A 107 1.19 -2.30 1.99
C LEU A 107 2.49 -2.74 2.68
N ASN A 108 3.10 -3.85 2.25
CA ASN A 108 4.40 -4.31 2.76
C ASN A 108 5.50 -3.28 2.50
N ASN A 109 5.55 -2.74 1.27
CA ASN A 109 6.50 -1.69 0.93
C ASN A 109 6.25 -0.41 1.73
N PHE A 110 4.99 -0.01 1.88
CA PHE A 110 4.61 1.16 2.66
C PHE A 110 5.03 1.02 4.12
N GLN A 111 4.74 -0.11 4.76
CA GLN A 111 5.10 -0.38 6.15
C GLN A 111 6.62 -0.36 6.37
N ALA A 112 7.40 -0.95 5.45
CA ALA A 112 8.85 -0.93 5.54
C ALA A 112 9.40 0.51 5.51
N VAL A 113 8.85 1.36 4.64
CA VAL A 113 9.23 2.77 4.55
C VAL A 113 8.76 3.56 5.78
N GLN A 114 7.56 3.30 6.31
CA GLN A 114 7.09 3.93 7.56
C GLN A 114 8.02 3.61 8.73
N ARG A 115 8.44 2.35 8.91
CA ARG A 115 9.38 1.97 9.98
C ARG A 115 10.70 2.71 9.86
N ARG A 116 11.26 2.80 8.66
CA ARG A 116 12.48 3.57 8.39
C ARG A 116 12.30 5.06 8.69
N ALA A 117 11.13 5.63 8.40
CA ALA A 117 10.82 7.02 8.75
C ALA A 117 10.77 7.20 10.28
N ALA A 118 10.14 6.26 11.00
CA ALA A 118 10.10 6.25 12.48
C ALA A 118 11.51 6.25 13.08
N GLU A 119 12.37 5.36 12.58
CA GLU A 119 13.75 5.22 13.01
C GLU A 119 14.53 6.51 12.77
N LYS A 120 14.38 7.13 11.60
CA LYS A 120 15.03 8.40 11.27
C LYS A 120 14.58 9.55 12.15
N GLU A 121 13.28 9.64 12.45
CA GLU A 121 12.78 10.66 13.37
C GLU A 121 13.29 10.43 14.80
N LYS A 122 13.31 9.19 15.28
CA LYS A 122 13.89 8.84 16.58
C LYS A 122 15.38 9.17 16.67
N GLU A 123 16.15 8.85 15.64
CA GLU A 123 17.58 9.22 15.54
C GLU A 123 17.76 10.75 15.57
N SER A 124 16.88 11.49 14.89
CA SER A 124 16.93 12.95 14.81
C SER A 124 16.64 13.59 16.17
N VAL A 125 15.62 13.11 16.88
CA VAL A 125 15.28 13.55 18.25
C VAL A 125 16.40 13.21 19.23
N ALA A 126 16.94 12.00 19.18
CA ALA A 126 18.06 11.59 20.04
C ALA A 126 19.30 12.47 19.82
N ARG A 127 19.60 12.83 18.57
CA ARG A 127 20.72 13.72 18.23
C ARG A 127 20.50 15.15 18.74
N ALA A 128 19.29 15.69 18.60
CA ALA A 128 18.96 17.01 19.13
C ALA A 128 19.15 17.06 20.66
N ARG A 129 18.73 16.00 21.36
CA ARG A 129 18.97 15.85 22.81
C ARG A 129 20.45 15.69 23.17
N ALA A 130 21.22 14.91 22.42
CA ALA A 130 22.63 14.66 22.73
C ALA A 130 23.53 15.85 22.40
N GLY A 131 23.28 16.55 21.29
CA GLY A 131 23.99 17.78 20.94
C GLY A 131 23.81 18.87 22.00
N SER A 132 22.63 18.93 22.62
CA SER A 132 22.37 19.77 23.78
C SER A 132 23.19 19.37 25.01
N ARG A 133 23.37 18.06 25.28
CA ARG A 133 24.14 17.56 26.44
C ARG A 133 25.66 17.74 26.29
N LEU A 134 26.19 17.63 25.07
CA LEU A 134 27.62 17.82 24.81
C LEU A 134 28.06 19.29 24.93
N SER A 135 27.18 20.25 24.63
CA SER A 135 27.42 21.67 24.94
C SER A 135 27.41 21.97 26.46
N THR A 136 26.90 21.06 27.29
CA THR A 136 26.87 21.20 28.76
C THR A 136 28.04 20.51 29.48
N GLU A 137 28.76 19.57 28.82
CA GLU A 137 29.82 18.77 29.47
C GLU A 137 31.25 19.07 28.99
N ASP A 138 31.47 19.83 27.90
CA ASP A 138 32.81 20.15 27.37
C ASP A 138 33.53 21.34 28.05
N GLY A 139 33.01 21.81 29.21
CA GLY A 139 33.56 22.95 29.94
C GLY A 139 34.32 22.63 31.23
N GLY A 140 34.57 21.36 31.59
CA GLY A 140 34.89 21.03 32.99
C GLY A 140 35.77 19.83 33.30
N HIS A 141 36.60 19.34 32.39
CA HIS A 141 37.62 18.34 32.75
C HIS A 141 39.03 18.74 32.34
N GLU A 142 39.55 19.78 33.00
CA GLU A 142 40.96 19.74 33.39
C GLU A 142 41.14 18.58 34.39
N GLU A 143 41.99 17.60 34.04
CA GLU A 143 42.66 16.74 35.01
C GLU A 143 43.57 17.61 35.90
N GLN A 144 43.00 18.34 36.85
CA GLN A 144 43.76 18.96 37.91
C GLN A 144 43.88 17.96 39.06
N LEU A 145 45.00 17.23 39.04
CA LEU A 145 45.51 16.47 40.17
C LEU A 145 45.51 17.35 41.42
N VAL A 146 44.65 17.01 42.37
CA VAL A 146 44.55 17.62 43.70
C VAL A 146 45.89 17.58 44.41
N SER A 147 46.50 18.75 44.60
CA SER A 147 47.44 19.00 45.68
C SER A 147 46.83 20.05 46.60
N PHE A 148 46.61 19.65 47.85
CA PHE A 148 46.30 20.53 48.97
C PHE A 148 47.47 21.49 49.17
N ASP A 149 47.22 22.81 49.19
CA ASP A 149 47.57 23.74 50.29
C ASP A 149 47.40 25.22 49.89
N ASN A 150 47.05 26.05 50.87
CA ASN A 150 47.12 27.53 50.96
C ASN A 150 46.03 28.43 50.36
N ASN A 151 45.25 28.98 51.30
CA ASN A 151 45.02 30.41 51.64
C ASN A 151 44.90 31.51 50.55
N ASP A 152 43.84 32.30 50.76
CA ASP A 152 43.58 33.71 50.44
C ASP A 152 43.10 34.19 49.05
N ASP A 153 41.98 34.94 49.14
CA ASP A 153 41.56 36.14 48.41
C ASP A 153 42.07 36.37 46.98
N TRP A 154 41.20 36.19 45.97
CA TRP A 154 41.24 37.03 44.76
C TRP A 154 39.91 36.99 43.97
N GLY A 155 39.20 38.12 43.97
CA GLY A 155 38.62 38.68 42.74
C GLY A 155 37.31 38.11 42.21
N LYS A 156 36.26 38.93 42.37
CA LYS A 156 35.16 39.09 41.40
C LYS A 156 35.60 38.77 39.96
N THR A 157 35.13 37.65 39.42
CA THR A 157 34.89 37.54 37.98
C THR A 157 33.46 37.08 37.81
N THR A 158 32.58 38.04 37.52
CA THR A 158 31.29 37.80 36.91
C THR A 158 31.57 37.23 35.52
N THR A 159 31.83 35.94 35.42
CA THR A 159 31.73 35.23 34.16
C THR A 159 30.25 34.90 34.03
N GLN A 160 29.52 35.75 33.29
CA GLN A 160 28.25 35.34 32.72
C GLN A 160 28.55 34.12 31.85
N THR A 161 28.36 32.94 32.41
CA THR A 161 28.17 31.73 31.63
C THR A 161 26.88 31.97 30.89
N GLU A 162 26.98 32.40 29.63
CA GLU A 162 25.91 32.14 28.66
C GLU A 162 25.80 30.62 28.60
N ASP A 163 24.99 30.07 29.49
CA ASP A 163 24.43 28.74 29.35
C ASP A 163 23.86 28.71 27.93
N VAL A 164 24.49 27.94 27.03
CA VAL A 164 23.81 27.52 25.80
C VAL A 164 22.77 26.48 26.24
N ALA A 165 21.79 26.98 26.98
CA ALA A 165 20.57 26.29 27.32
C ALA A 165 19.91 25.91 26.01
N ILE A 166 19.26 24.74 26.00
CA ILE A 166 18.35 24.38 24.92
C ILE A 166 17.45 25.59 24.69
N THR A 167 17.48 26.15 23.49
CA THR A 167 16.62 27.27 23.18
C THR A 167 15.18 26.80 23.28
N GLU A 168 14.25 27.66 23.68
CA GLU A 168 12.82 27.29 23.69
C GLU A 168 12.38 26.75 22.30
N GLU A 169 12.98 27.29 21.24
CA GLU A 169 12.81 26.84 19.85
C GLU A 169 13.26 25.38 19.63
N ASP A 170 14.42 24.98 20.16
CA ASP A 170 14.91 23.59 20.07
C ASP A 170 14.00 22.60 20.82
N LEU A 171 13.46 23.01 21.98
CA LEU A 171 12.49 22.20 22.73
C LEU A 171 11.18 22.03 21.96
N GLU A 172 10.69 23.10 21.33
CA GLU A 172 9.48 23.07 20.52
C GLU A 172 9.64 22.15 19.30
N LEU A 173 10.78 22.23 18.60
CA LEU A 173 11.12 21.33 17.49
C LEU A 173 11.21 19.86 17.92
N ILE A 174 11.78 19.57 19.09
CA ILE A 174 11.82 18.21 19.62
C ILE A 174 10.40 17.70 19.90
N LYS A 175 9.55 18.53 20.51
CA LYS A 175 8.17 18.18 20.85
C LYS A 175 7.32 17.91 19.60
N GLU A 176 7.49 18.71 18.55
CA GLU A 176 6.84 18.50 17.27
C GLU A 176 7.22 17.13 16.67
N ARG A 177 8.52 16.80 16.68
CA ARG A 177 9.01 15.50 16.20
C ARG A 177 8.50 14.33 17.01
N GLU A 178 8.39 14.47 18.33
CA GLU A 178 7.81 13.41 19.17
C GLU A 178 6.34 13.17 18.87
N THR A 179 5.59 14.23 18.62
CA THR A 179 4.19 14.14 18.19
C THR A 179 4.08 13.41 16.84
N ALA A 180 4.97 13.72 15.90
CA ALA A 180 5.03 13.05 14.60
C ALA A 180 5.35 11.56 14.74
N ILE A 181 6.28 11.19 15.64
CA ILE A 181 6.62 9.79 15.92
C ILE A 181 5.40 9.05 16.48
N GLN A 182 4.67 9.64 17.43
CA GLN A 182 3.47 9.03 18.00
C GLN A 182 2.38 8.77 16.94
N GLN A 183 2.14 9.76 16.05
CA GLN A 183 1.21 9.58 14.95
C GLN A 183 1.65 8.45 14.02
N LEU A 184 2.94 8.38 13.70
CA LEU A 184 3.47 7.35 12.82
C LEU A 184 3.40 5.95 13.45
N GLU A 185 3.61 5.83 14.76
CA GLU A 185 3.41 4.58 15.50
C GLU A 185 1.95 4.13 15.46
N SER A 186 1.00 5.05 15.63
CA SER A 186 -0.43 4.78 15.46
C SER A 186 -0.74 4.29 14.04
N ASP A 187 -0.23 4.99 13.03
CA ASP A 187 -0.44 4.63 11.62
C ASP A 187 0.12 3.22 11.31
N ILE A 188 1.25 2.83 11.91
CA ILE A 188 1.81 1.48 11.76
C ILE A 188 0.90 0.42 12.40
N LEU A 189 0.28 0.72 13.55
CA LEU A 189 -0.69 -0.19 14.19
C LEU A 189 -1.93 -0.39 13.30
N ASP A 190 -2.41 0.67 12.66
CA ASP A 190 -3.52 0.60 11.71
C ASP A 190 -3.16 -0.31 10.52
N VAL A 191 -1.96 -0.16 9.97
CA VAL A 191 -1.46 -1.03 8.89
C VAL A 191 -1.37 -2.50 9.33
N ASN A 192 -0.92 -2.77 10.56
CA ASN A 192 -0.91 -4.13 11.10
C ASN A 192 -2.32 -4.72 11.22
N GLN A 193 -3.31 -3.91 11.57
CA GLN A 193 -4.70 -4.37 11.61
C GLN A 193 -5.22 -4.70 10.20
N ILE A 194 -4.88 -3.88 9.20
CA ILE A 194 -5.20 -4.17 7.79
C ILE A 194 -4.55 -5.48 7.33
N PHE A 195 -3.31 -5.78 7.73
CA PHE A 195 -2.69 -7.07 7.42
C PHE A 195 -3.43 -8.27 8.01
N LYS A 196 -3.93 -8.15 9.25
CA LYS A 196 -4.76 -9.21 9.85
C LYS A 196 -6.06 -9.40 9.07
N ASP A 197 -6.70 -8.30 8.67
CA ASP A 197 -7.91 -8.35 7.86
C ASP A 197 -7.64 -9.01 6.49
N LEU A 198 -6.52 -8.68 5.84
CA LEU A 198 -6.09 -9.30 4.59
C LEU A 198 -5.82 -10.79 4.76
N ALA A 199 -5.14 -11.19 5.84
CA ALA A 199 -4.86 -12.60 6.11
C ALA A 199 -6.16 -13.42 6.25
N VAL A 200 -7.16 -12.88 6.95
CA VAL A 200 -8.49 -13.51 7.04
C VAL A 200 -9.15 -13.59 5.66
N MET A 201 -9.17 -12.50 4.90
CA MET A 201 -9.77 -12.48 3.56
C MET A 201 -9.11 -13.47 2.59
N ILE A 202 -7.78 -13.62 2.65
CA ILE A 202 -7.02 -14.55 1.80
C ILE A 202 -7.24 -16.00 2.25
N HIS A 203 -7.22 -16.27 3.56
CA HIS A 203 -7.48 -17.59 4.11
C HIS A 203 -8.88 -18.11 3.73
N ASP A 204 -9.90 -17.25 3.84
CA ASP A 204 -11.28 -17.61 3.51
C ASP A 204 -11.51 -17.89 2.01
N GLN A 205 -10.51 -17.66 1.14
CA GLN A 205 -10.57 -18.00 -0.28
C GLN A 205 -9.95 -19.36 -0.64
N GLY A 206 -9.37 -20.06 0.34
CA GLY A 206 -8.45 -21.20 0.23
C GLY A 206 -8.96 -22.53 -0.31
N GLU A 207 -10.20 -22.65 -0.82
CA GLU A 207 -10.69 -23.90 -1.43
C GLU A 207 -10.83 -23.86 -2.98
N MET A 208 -10.53 -22.74 -3.65
CA MET A 208 -11.00 -22.55 -5.04
C MET A 208 -9.94 -22.16 -6.09
N ILE A 209 -8.65 -22.08 -5.74
CA ILE A 209 -7.59 -21.86 -6.75
C ILE A 209 -7.49 -23.08 -7.69
N ASP A 210 -7.69 -24.30 -7.18
CA ASP A 210 -7.71 -25.54 -7.96
C ASP A 210 -8.80 -25.57 -9.04
N SER A 211 -9.91 -24.84 -8.84
CA SER A 211 -11.00 -24.74 -9.82
C SER A 211 -10.70 -23.79 -10.99
N ILE A 212 -9.70 -22.91 -10.84
CA ILE A 212 -9.31 -21.95 -11.88
C ILE A 212 -8.39 -22.62 -12.89
N GLU A 213 -7.44 -23.45 -12.45
CA GLU A 213 -6.62 -24.28 -13.33
C GLU A 213 -7.50 -25.26 -14.12
N ALA A 214 -8.39 -25.97 -13.41
CA ALA A 214 -9.35 -26.91 -14.02
C ALA A 214 -10.29 -26.26 -15.06
N ASN A 215 -10.64 -24.99 -14.89
CA ASN A 215 -11.55 -24.30 -15.82
C ASN A 215 -10.84 -23.49 -16.92
N VAL A 216 -9.53 -23.20 -16.82
CA VAL A 216 -8.73 -22.77 -17.99
C VAL A 216 -8.58 -23.96 -18.92
N GLU A 217 -8.25 -25.12 -18.35
CA GLU A 217 -8.21 -26.40 -19.06
C GLU A 217 -9.58 -26.72 -19.69
N SER A 218 -10.70 -26.54 -18.98
CA SER A 218 -12.04 -26.73 -19.56
C SER A 218 -12.36 -25.73 -20.68
N ALA A 219 -11.91 -24.48 -20.61
CA ALA A 219 -12.15 -23.48 -21.66
C ALA A 219 -11.34 -23.78 -22.92
N GLU A 220 -10.09 -24.23 -22.76
CA GLU A 220 -9.25 -24.74 -23.85
C GLU A 220 -9.93 -25.94 -24.54
N VAL A 221 -10.42 -26.92 -23.75
CA VAL A 221 -11.17 -28.08 -24.27
C VAL A 221 -12.43 -27.67 -25.03
N HIS A 222 -13.17 -26.65 -24.56
CA HIS A 222 -14.36 -26.15 -25.27
C HIS A 222 -14.02 -25.45 -26.58
N VAL A 223 -12.92 -24.70 -26.65
CA VAL A 223 -12.44 -24.05 -27.87
C VAL A 223 -11.97 -25.10 -28.87
N GLU A 224 -11.20 -26.10 -28.42
CA GLU A 224 -10.74 -27.21 -29.25
C GLU A 224 -11.93 -27.99 -29.83
N ARG A 225 -12.90 -28.39 -29.00
CA ARG A 225 -14.13 -29.05 -29.47
C ARG A 225 -14.93 -28.17 -30.43
N GLY A 226 -15.01 -26.86 -30.17
CA GLY A 226 -15.65 -25.91 -31.08
C GLY A 226 -14.97 -25.87 -32.44
N ALA A 227 -13.63 -25.86 -32.47
CA ALA A 227 -12.85 -25.92 -33.69
C ALA A 227 -13.07 -27.24 -34.47
N GLU A 228 -13.10 -28.38 -33.78
CA GLU A 228 -13.40 -29.68 -34.41
C GLU A 228 -14.80 -29.72 -35.04
N GLN A 229 -15.82 -29.18 -34.35
CA GLN A 229 -17.18 -29.14 -34.88
C GLN A 229 -17.27 -28.24 -36.13
N LEU A 230 -16.57 -27.10 -36.14
CA LEU A 230 -16.48 -26.23 -37.32
C LEU A 230 -15.77 -26.94 -38.49
N GLN A 231 -14.69 -27.68 -38.22
CA GLN A 231 -13.98 -28.45 -39.24
C GLN A 231 -14.86 -29.56 -39.84
N ARG A 232 -15.62 -30.29 -39.01
CA ARG A 232 -16.59 -31.29 -39.49
C ARG A 232 -17.70 -30.65 -40.30
N ALA A 233 -18.23 -29.51 -39.87
CA ALA A 233 -19.25 -28.78 -40.62
C ALA A 233 -18.74 -28.37 -42.01
N ALA A 234 -17.49 -27.88 -42.10
CA ALA A 234 -16.86 -27.55 -43.38
C ALA A 234 -16.71 -28.78 -44.30
N GLN A 235 -16.30 -29.93 -43.75
CA GLN A 235 -16.21 -31.18 -44.52
C GLN A 235 -17.57 -31.63 -45.06
N TYR A 236 -18.61 -31.58 -44.23
CA TYR A 236 -19.98 -31.92 -44.66
C TYR A 236 -20.49 -30.96 -45.74
N GLN A 237 -20.13 -29.68 -45.69
CA GLN A 237 -20.48 -28.71 -46.71
C GLN A 237 -19.85 -29.08 -48.06
N VAL A 238 -18.54 -29.33 -48.10
CA VAL A 238 -17.82 -29.75 -49.31
C VAL A 238 -18.37 -31.05 -49.87
N GLN A 239 -18.66 -32.02 -49.00
CA GLN A 239 -19.21 -33.31 -49.44
C GLN A 239 -20.62 -33.17 -50.03
N ARG A 240 -21.45 -32.28 -49.47
CA ARG A 240 -22.77 -31.97 -50.02
C ARG A 240 -22.67 -31.28 -51.38
N GLU A 241 -21.74 -30.35 -51.54
CA GLU A 241 -21.48 -29.66 -52.81
C GLU A 241 -21.01 -30.65 -53.90
N LEU A 242 -20.11 -31.59 -53.56
CA LEU A 242 -19.70 -32.68 -54.45
C LEU A 242 -20.87 -33.58 -54.84
N GLN A 243 -21.73 -33.96 -53.89
CA GLN A 243 -22.93 -34.76 -54.19
C GLN A 243 -23.89 -34.02 -55.13
N GLN A 244 -24.13 -32.73 -54.90
CA GLN A 244 -24.95 -31.91 -55.80
C GLN A 244 -24.36 -31.82 -57.21
N TYR A 245 -23.04 -31.66 -57.32
CA TYR A 245 -22.35 -31.64 -58.61
C TYR A 245 -22.49 -32.98 -59.34
N THR A 246 -22.26 -34.10 -58.67
CA THR A 246 -22.42 -35.44 -59.27
C THR A 246 -23.86 -35.72 -59.71
N HIS A 247 -24.86 -35.31 -58.91
CA HIS A 247 -26.26 -35.49 -59.28
C HIS A 247 -26.67 -34.60 -60.46
N THR A 248 -26.13 -33.38 -60.55
CA THR A 248 -26.37 -32.48 -61.68
C THR A 248 -25.68 -32.98 -62.95
N ALA A 249 -24.45 -33.50 -62.84
CA ALA A 249 -23.70 -34.06 -63.95
C ALA A 249 -24.27 -35.37 -64.49
N MET A 250 -24.97 -36.17 -63.67
CA MET A 250 -25.69 -37.37 -64.12
C MET A 250 -27.09 -37.07 -64.69
N ALA A 251 -27.57 -35.82 -64.58
CA ALA A 251 -28.87 -35.40 -65.11
C ALA A 251 -28.79 -34.78 -66.52
N PHE A 252 -27.58 -34.67 -67.09
CA PHE A 252 -27.32 -34.30 -68.49
C PHE A 252 -26.79 -35.51 -69.27
#